data_AF-A0ABD2W5W6-F1
#
_entry.id   AF-A0ABD2W5W6-F1
#
_cell.length_a   1.000
_cell.length_b   1.000
_cell.length_c   1.000
_cell.angle_alpha   90.00
_cell.angle_beta   90.00
_cell.angle_gamma   90.00
#
_symmetry.space_group_name_H-M   'P 1'
#
loop_
_entity.id
_entity.type
_entity.pdbx_description
1 polymer ?
#
loop_
_entity_poly.entity_id
_entity_poly.type
_entity_poly.pdbx_seq_one_letter_code
_entity_poly.pdbx_strand_id
1 'polypeptide(L)'
;MARAKLFSAQLRLVNNIVNFFENSTTKVNKESQTLEHFKCRLELLEKYWDKFMDHDDELILFEQELKAEKYFAEDYYTLIELEYTKVKTAIKQIIASLSESQQQTQQQQPFPRAASRSTVIFDQSSALPKLSLPTFSGQQDEWESFKQRFCSLVRDN
;
A
#
# COMPACT_ATOMS: atom_id res chain seq x y z
N MET A 1 15.37 9.57 36.07
CA MET A 1 14.33 8.65 35.55
C MET A 1 13.85 8.98 34.14
N ALA A 2 13.66 10.26 33.76
CA ALA A 2 13.19 10.63 32.42
C ALA A 2 14.13 10.16 31.28
N ARG A 3 15.45 10.41 31.40
CA ARG A 3 16.45 10.01 30.40
C ARG A 3 16.54 8.51 30.14
N ALA A 4 16.54 7.67 31.17
CA ALA A 4 16.56 6.21 30.99
C ALA A 4 15.32 5.70 30.25
N LYS A 5 14.16 6.35 30.48
CA LYS A 5 12.93 6.07 29.73
C LYS A 5 13.04 6.54 28.27
N LEU A 6 13.61 7.72 28.03
CA LEU A 6 13.86 8.24 26.68
C LEU A 6 14.79 7.30 25.89
N PHE A 7 15.91 6.90 26.48
CA PHE A 7 16.85 5.96 25.84
C PHE A 7 16.21 4.60 25.55
N SER A 8 15.44 4.05 26.49
CA SER A 8 14.68 2.81 26.24
C SER A 8 13.64 2.98 25.12
N ALA A 9 12.97 4.14 25.05
CA ALA A 9 12.06 4.46 23.96
C ALA A 9 12.78 4.56 22.61
N GLN A 10 13.99 5.13 22.57
CA GLN A 10 14.82 5.19 21.38
C GLN A 10 15.19 3.80 20.87
N LEU A 11 15.68 2.92 21.74
CA LEU A 11 16.00 1.54 21.37
C LEU A 11 14.76 0.78 20.85
N ARG A 12 13.57 1.10 21.36
CA ARG A 12 12.32 0.54 20.83
C ARG A 12 12.03 1.04 19.41
N LEU A 13 12.23 2.34 19.14
CA LEU A 13 12.06 2.91 17.81
C LEU A 13 13.05 2.33 16.79
N VAL A 14 14.32 2.19 17.18
CA VAL A 14 15.36 1.48 16.41
C VAL A 14 14.87 0.11 15.98
N ASN A 15 14.42 -0.71 16.93
CA ASN A 15 13.90 -2.05 16.63
C ASN A 15 12.65 -2.01 15.73
N ASN A 16 11.76 -1.03 15.92
CA ASN A 16 10.57 -0.89 15.10
C ASN A 16 10.90 -0.57 13.64
N ILE A 17 11.90 0.29 13.40
CA ILE A 17 12.34 0.70 12.06
C ILE A 17 13.06 -0.46 11.37
N VAL A 18 14.00 -1.13 12.06
CA VAL A 18 14.75 -2.28 11.50
C VAL A 18 13.81 -3.39 11.07
N ASN A 19 12.85 -3.74 11.93
CA ASN A 19 11.90 -4.81 11.63
C ASN A 19 10.70 -4.34 10.79
N PHE A 20 10.67 -3.07 10.36
CA PHE A 20 9.46 -2.47 9.80
C PHE A 20 9.03 -3.15 8.51
N PHE A 21 9.98 -3.46 7.63
CA PHE A 21 9.69 -4.05 6.34
C PHE A 21 9.11 -5.46 6.49
N GLU A 22 9.76 -6.32 7.25
CA GLU A 22 9.27 -7.68 7.53
C GLU A 22 7.90 -7.67 8.20
N ASN A 23 7.67 -6.74 9.12
CA ASN A 23 6.37 -6.56 9.75
C ASN A 23 5.28 -6.08 8.75
N SER A 24 5.68 -5.41 7.67
CA SER A 24 4.76 -4.89 6.65
C SER A 24 4.45 -5.90 5.55
N THR A 25 5.34 -6.87 5.33
CA THR A 25 5.25 -7.87 4.26
C THR A 25 5.06 -9.28 4.82
N THR A 26 6.07 -9.84 5.47
CA THR A 26 6.10 -11.24 5.90
C THR A 26 5.06 -11.58 6.96
N LYS A 27 4.79 -10.67 7.90
CA LYS A 27 3.83 -10.91 9.00
C LYS A 27 2.38 -10.64 8.63
N VAL A 28 2.14 -10.07 7.45
CA VAL A 28 0.81 -9.73 6.95
C VAL A 28 0.44 -10.73 5.87
N ASN A 29 -0.78 -11.26 5.90
CA ASN A 29 -1.25 -12.15 4.85
C ASN A 29 -1.20 -11.44 3.47
N LYS A 30 -0.95 -12.20 2.40
CA LYS A 30 -0.79 -11.63 1.05
C LYS A 30 -2.01 -10.86 0.58
N GLU A 31 -3.21 -11.27 1.00
CA GLU A 31 -4.48 -10.61 0.65
C GLU A 31 -4.59 -9.20 1.23
N SER A 32 -4.01 -8.92 2.40
CA SER A 32 -4.04 -7.58 3.00
C SER A 32 -2.93 -6.68 2.49
N GLN A 33 -1.98 -7.17 1.68
CA GLN A 33 -0.90 -6.39 1.07
C GLN A 33 -1.43 -5.56 -0.11
N THR A 34 -2.45 -4.75 0.15
CA THR A 34 -3.09 -3.85 -0.80
C THR A 34 -2.33 -2.53 -0.93
N LEU A 35 -2.65 -1.75 -1.96
CA LEU A 35 -2.12 -0.40 -2.14
C LEU A 35 -2.33 0.46 -0.89
N GLU A 36 -3.52 0.41 -0.30
CA GLU A 36 -3.88 1.22 0.86
C GLU A 36 -3.13 0.78 2.12
N HIS A 37 -2.92 -0.54 2.30
CA HIS A 37 -2.07 -1.05 3.37
C HIS A 37 -0.68 -0.42 3.31
N PHE A 38 -0.02 -0.44 2.15
CA PHE A 38 1.32 0.12 2.02
C PHE A 38 1.38 1.63 2.19
N LYS A 39 0.34 2.39 1.82
CA LYS A 39 0.24 3.83 2.13
C LYS A 39 0.17 4.08 3.63
N CYS A 40 -0.72 3.39 4.35
CA CYS A 40 -0.83 3.49 5.80
C CYS A 40 0.48 3.09 6.50
N ARG A 41 1.17 2.07 5.99
CA ARG A 41 2.49 1.67 6.49
C ARG A 41 3.54 2.75 6.23
N LEU A 42 3.55 3.40 5.07
CA LEU A 42 4.46 4.50 4.79
C LEU A 42 4.27 5.67 5.78
N GLU A 43 3.02 6.09 6.02
CA GLU A 43 2.72 7.15 6.99
C GLU A 43 3.15 6.78 8.42
N LEU A 44 2.97 5.52 8.81
CA LEU A 44 3.42 5.04 10.11
C LEU A 44 4.95 5.04 10.24
N LEU A 45 5.66 4.65 9.19
CA LEU A 45 7.12 4.69 9.15
C LEU A 45 7.64 6.11 9.31
N GLU A 46 7.03 7.09 8.63
CA GLU A 46 7.38 8.50 8.75
C GLU A 46 7.18 9.00 10.18
N LYS A 47 6.04 8.68 10.83
CA LYS A 47 5.81 9.03 12.23
C LYS A 47 6.80 8.39 13.21
N TYR A 48 7.31 7.20 12.91
CA TYR A 48 8.35 6.56 13.72
C TYR A 48 9.70 7.24 13.53
N TRP A 49 10.01 7.65 12.29
CA TRP A 49 11.21 8.39 11.98
C TRP A 49 11.22 9.76 12.65
N ASP A 50 10.14 10.52 12.56
CA ASP A 50 10.03 11.85 13.19
C ASP A 50 10.28 11.76 14.71
N LYS A 51 9.63 10.81 15.39
CA LYS A 51 9.86 10.58 16.83
C LYS A 51 11.27 10.12 17.16
N PHE A 52 11.89 9.35 16.26
CA PHE A 52 13.26 8.89 16.44
C PHE A 52 14.23 10.07 16.37
N MET A 53 14.01 11.00 15.44
CA MET A 53 14.79 12.23 15.31
C MET A 53 14.62 13.13 16.53
N ASP A 54 13.38 13.37 16.97
CA ASP A 54 13.10 14.17 18.17
C ASP A 54 13.84 13.63 19.40
N HIS A 55 13.81 12.31 19.59
CA HIS A 55 14.51 11.65 20.68
C HIS A 55 16.04 11.69 20.52
N ASP A 56 16.55 11.56 19.29
CA ASP A 56 17.99 11.63 19.03
C ASP A 56 18.56 13.02 19.36
N ASP A 57 17.84 14.08 18.94
CA ASP A 57 18.17 15.47 19.26
C ASP A 57 18.20 15.71 20.79
N GLU A 58 17.31 15.07 21.55
CA GLU A 58 17.35 15.14 23.01
C GLU A 58 18.50 14.30 23.61
N LEU A 59 18.81 13.14 23.02
CA LEU A 59 19.81 12.21 23.54
C LEU A 59 21.25 12.66 23.26
N ILE A 60 21.49 13.39 22.17
CA ILE A 60 22.82 13.92 21.82
C ILE A 60 23.35 14.88 22.89
N LEU A 61 22.45 15.58 23.59
CA LEU A 61 22.80 16.45 24.74
C LEU A 61 23.47 15.68 25.88
N PHE A 62 23.29 14.36 25.91
CA PHE A 62 23.85 13.45 26.92
C PHE A 62 24.87 12.47 26.34
N GLU A 63 25.37 12.70 25.12
CA GLU A 63 26.28 11.81 24.40
C GLU A 63 27.51 11.44 25.24
N GLN A 64 28.15 12.42 25.90
CA GLN A 64 29.36 12.17 26.70
C GLN A 64 29.14 11.15 27.82
N GLU A 65 27.94 11.13 28.39
CA GLU A 65 27.57 10.22 29.47
C GLU A 65 27.03 8.88 28.95
N LEU A 66 26.55 8.82 27.70
CA LEU A 66 26.04 7.62 27.04
C LEU A 66 27.02 7.03 26.03
N LYS A 67 28.24 7.53 25.94
CA LYS A 67 29.23 7.12 24.95
C LYS A 67 29.58 5.62 24.99
N ALA A 68 29.45 4.99 26.15
CA ALA A 68 29.67 3.56 26.33
C ALA A 68 28.47 2.71 25.87
N GLU A 69 27.30 3.32 25.67
CA GLU A 69 26.13 2.63 25.15
C GLU A 69 26.31 2.33 23.67
N LYS A 70 25.87 1.14 23.24
CA LYS A 70 26.01 0.67 21.85
C LYS A 70 25.50 1.66 20.82
N TYR A 71 24.41 2.35 21.14
CA TYR A 71 23.78 3.34 20.27
C TYR A 71 24.78 4.39 19.76
N PHE A 72 25.60 4.96 20.65
CA PHE A 72 26.60 5.97 20.29
C PHE A 72 27.94 5.36 19.88
N ALA A 73 28.31 4.20 20.45
CA ALA A 73 29.58 3.55 20.17
C ALA A 73 29.66 2.94 18.75
N GLU A 74 28.54 2.42 18.23
CA GLU A 74 28.47 1.71 16.94
C GLU A 74 27.77 2.54 15.85
N ASP A 75 27.59 3.84 16.06
CA ASP A 75 26.94 4.76 15.11
C ASP A 75 25.55 4.26 14.64
N TYR A 76 24.70 3.88 15.60
CA TYR A 76 23.35 3.35 15.28
C TYR A 76 22.49 4.38 14.55
N TYR A 77 22.72 5.68 14.76
CA TYR A 77 22.00 6.71 14.03
C TYR A 77 22.13 6.50 12.51
N THR A 78 23.36 6.43 12.00
CA THR A 78 23.64 6.25 10.57
C THR A 78 23.08 4.91 10.06
N LEU A 79 23.21 3.85 10.85
CA LEU A 79 22.65 2.54 10.49
C LEU A 79 21.13 2.60 10.32
N ILE A 80 20.44 3.29 11.22
CA ILE A 80 18.99 3.37 11.23
C ILE A 80 18.46 4.33 10.18
N GLU A 81 19.20 5.41 9.87
CA GLU A 81 18.93 6.27 8.72
C GLU A 81 18.99 5.50 7.40
N LEU A 82 20.02 4.67 7.22
CA LEU A 82 20.16 3.82 6.04
C LEU A 82 19.00 2.83 5.93
N GLU A 83 18.64 2.16 7.03
CA GLU A 83 17.54 1.20 7.03
C GLU A 83 16.19 1.89 6.79
N TYR A 84 15.93 3.04 7.42
CA TYR A 84 14.73 3.84 7.15
C TYR A 84 14.61 4.20 5.66
N THR A 85 15.69 4.71 5.07
CA THR A 85 15.71 5.11 3.65
C THR A 85 15.48 3.92 2.72
N LYS A 86 16.11 2.78 3.02
CA LYS A 86 15.92 1.52 2.29
C LYS A 86 14.47 1.05 2.36
N VAL A 87 13.88 0.98 3.55
CA VAL A 87 12.49 0.54 3.74
C VAL A 87 11.50 1.50 3.10
N LYS A 88 11.69 2.81 3.27
CA LYS A 88 10.85 3.85 2.66
C LYS A 88 10.86 3.76 1.13
N THR A 89 12.03 3.55 0.55
CA THR A 89 12.19 3.38 -0.91
C THR A 89 11.47 2.11 -1.39
N ALA A 90 11.66 0.98 -0.70
CA ALA A 90 11.02 -0.28 -1.05
C ALA A 90 9.48 -0.18 -0.99
N ILE A 91 8.92 0.44 0.06
CA ILE A 91 7.47 0.63 0.18
C ILE A 91 6.94 1.53 -0.94
N LYS A 92 7.64 2.63 -1.26
CA LYS A 92 7.24 3.52 -2.37
C LYS A 92 7.26 2.80 -3.73
N GLN A 93 8.24 1.93 -3.96
CA GLN A 93 8.29 1.11 -5.17
C GLN A 93 7.11 0.14 -5.25
N ILE A 94 6.75 -0.52 -4.14
CA ILE A 94 5.57 -1.40 -4.09
C ILE A 94 4.28 -0.62 -4.40
N ILE A 95 4.12 0.57 -3.80
CA ILE A 95 2.99 1.47 -4.06
C ILE A 95 2.90 1.84 -5.54
N ALA A 96 4.03 2.19 -6.17
CA ALA A 96 4.08 2.52 -7.60
C ALA A 96 3.64 1.33 -8.47
N SER A 97 4.21 0.15 -8.25
CA SER A 97 3.88 -1.07 -9.01
C SER A 97 2.40 -1.47 -8.88
N LEU A 98 1.83 -1.36 -7.68
CA LEU A 98 0.41 -1.64 -7.44
C LEU A 98 -0.50 -0.61 -8.13
N SER A 99 -0.09 0.66 -8.14
CA SER A 99 -0.83 1.74 -8.79
C SER A 99 -0.84 1.58 -10.32
N GLU A 100 0.30 1.24 -10.92
CA GLU A 100 0.42 0.95 -12.36
C GLU A 100 -0.46 -0.24 -12.78
N SER A 101 -0.47 -1.30 -11.97
CA SER A 101 -1.30 -2.49 -12.23
C SER A 101 -2.79 -2.16 -12.23
N GLN A 102 -3.25 -1.28 -11.33
CA GLN A 102 -4.64 -0.81 -11.31
C GLN A 102 -5.01 0.01 -12.56
N GLN A 103 -4.08 0.83 -13.06
CA GLN A 103 -4.31 1.65 -14.26
C GLN A 103 -4.35 0.79 -15.55
N GLN A 104 -3.47 -0.21 -15.69
CA GLN A 104 -3.48 -1.10 -16.85
C GLN A 104 -4.77 -1.92 -16.94
N THR A 105 -5.35 -2.31 -15.81
CA THR A 105 -6.64 -3.02 -15.76
C THR A 105 -7.80 -2.14 -16.25
N GLN A 106 -7.71 -0.81 -16.09
CA GLN A 106 -8.72 0.13 -16.58
C GLN A 106 -8.57 0.48 -18.07
N GLN A 107 -7.34 0.45 -18.61
CA GLN A 107 -7.07 0.81 -20.01
C GLN A 107 -7.30 -0.34 -21.02
N GLN A 108 -7.45 -1.59 -20.56
CA GLN A 108 -7.79 -2.74 -21.43
C GLN A 108 -9.31 -2.90 -21.63
N GLN A 109 -10.04 -1.80 -21.85
CA GLN A 109 -11.38 -1.85 -22.43
C GLN A 109 -11.23 -1.84 -23.96
N PRO A 110 -11.49 -2.94 -24.69
CA PRO A 110 -11.52 -2.90 -26.13
C PRO A 110 -12.69 -2.00 -26.57
N PHE A 111 -12.37 -0.88 -27.21
CA PHE A 111 -13.34 -0.12 -27.99
C PHE A 111 -14.02 -1.07 -29.00
N PRO A 112 -15.36 -1.24 -28.99
CA PRO A 112 -16.02 -2.02 -30.01
C PRO A 112 -16.01 -1.21 -31.32
N ARG A 113 -15.10 -1.57 -32.23
CA ARG A 113 -15.25 -1.22 -33.66
C ARG A 113 -16.48 -1.97 -34.18
N ALA A 114 -17.46 -1.22 -34.63
CA ALA A 114 -18.69 -1.75 -35.21
C ALA A 114 -18.41 -2.57 -36.48
N ALA A 115 -19.06 -3.75 -36.51
CA ALA A 115 -19.51 -4.53 -37.67
C ALA A 115 -18.49 -5.00 -38.73
N SER A 116 -18.25 -6.32 -38.80
CA SER A 116 -19.01 -7.20 -39.72
C SER A 116 -18.53 -8.66 -39.71
N ARG A 117 -19.54 -9.55 -39.74
CA ARG A 117 -19.59 -10.91 -40.29
C ARG A 117 -18.93 -12.08 -39.54
N SER A 118 -19.84 -12.84 -38.93
CA SER A 118 -19.91 -14.29 -38.71
C SER A 118 -18.75 -15.16 -39.16
N THR A 119 -18.15 -15.85 -38.19
CA THR A 119 -17.70 -17.24 -38.35
C THR A 119 -17.97 -17.98 -37.05
N VAL A 120 -18.79 -19.01 -37.15
CA VAL A 120 -19.14 -19.94 -36.07
C VAL A 120 -17.92 -20.80 -35.80
N ILE A 121 -17.39 -20.77 -34.57
CA ILE A 121 -16.48 -21.81 -34.08
C ILE A 121 -17.08 -22.29 -32.76
N PHE A 122 -17.51 -23.54 -32.77
CA PHE A 122 -18.05 -24.28 -31.65
C PHE A 122 -16.86 -24.67 -30.76
N ASP A 123 -16.83 -24.19 -29.51
CA ASP A 123 -15.97 -24.79 -28.49
C ASP A 123 -16.77 -24.98 -27.21
N GLN A 124 -16.70 -26.20 -26.68
CA GLN A 124 -17.42 -26.64 -25.51
C GLN A 124 -16.70 -26.16 -24.24
N SER A 125 -17.33 -25.25 -23.50
CA SER A 125 -17.17 -25.22 -22.05
C SER A 125 -18.41 -24.59 -21.44
N SER A 126 -19.00 -25.28 -20.48
CA SER A 126 -20.12 -24.83 -19.66
C SER A 126 -19.66 -23.68 -18.75
N ALA A 127 -19.53 -22.48 -19.31
CA ALA A 127 -19.45 -21.25 -18.56
C ALA A 127 -20.85 -20.67 -18.45
N LEU A 128 -21.32 -20.47 -17.22
CA LEU A 128 -22.53 -19.68 -16.96
C LEU A 128 -22.43 -18.37 -17.76
N PRO A 129 -23.46 -17.97 -18.54
CA PRO A 129 -23.41 -16.73 -19.30
C PRO A 129 -23.15 -15.60 -18.31
N LYS A 130 -21.99 -14.96 -18.44
CA LYS A 130 -21.56 -13.88 -17.56
C LYS A 130 -22.60 -12.77 -17.67
N LEU A 131 -23.37 -12.58 -16.60
CA LEU A 131 -24.38 -11.53 -16.51
C LEU A 131 -23.66 -10.18 -16.62
N SER A 132 -23.79 -9.54 -17.78
CA SER A 132 -23.20 -8.24 -18.05
C SER A 132 -23.98 -7.18 -17.29
N LEU A 133 -23.47 -6.83 -16.11
CA LEU A 133 -24.02 -5.74 -15.31
C LEU A 133 -23.90 -4.44 -16.12
N PRO A 134 -24.98 -3.65 -16.23
CA PRO A 134 -24.88 -2.34 -16.84
C PRO A 134 -23.93 -1.47 -16.00
N THR A 135 -23.06 -0.70 -16.65
CA THR A 135 -22.16 0.25 -16.01
C THR A 135 -22.71 1.66 -16.20
N PHE A 136 -22.84 2.42 -15.12
CA PHE A 136 -23.29 3.81 -15.17
C PHE A 136 -22.06 4.73 -15.32
N SER A 137 -22.05 5.56 -16.36
CA SER A 137 -20.94 6.49 -16.65
C SER A 137 -20.89 7.71 -15.74
N GLY A 138 -21.92 7.92 -14.91
CA GLY A 138 -22.06 9.10 -14.05
C GLY A 138 -22.76 10.28 -14.72
N GLN A 139 -23.12 10.21 -16.00
CA GLN A 139 -23.87 11.26 -16.69
C GLN A 139 -25.36 11.22 -16.36
N GLN A 140 -25.93 12.39 -16.03
CA GLN A 140 -27.33 12.50 -15.63
C GLN A 140 -28.31 12.07 -16.74
N ASP A 141 -27.95 12.32 -18.00
CA ASP A 141 -28.77 11.95 -19.16
C ASP A 141 -28.88 10.42 -19.39
N GLU A 142 -27.91 9.66 -18.88
CA GLU A 142 -27.88 8.19 -19.01
C GLU A 142 -28.56 7.48 -17.83
N TRP A 143 -28.95 8.22 -16.78
CA TRP A 143 -29.52 7.68 -15.54
C TRP A 143 -30.80 6.88 -15.80
N GLU A 144 -31.70 7.42 -16.61
CA GLU A 144 -33.00 6.81 -16.87
C GLU A 144 -32.85 5.51 -17.68
N SER A 145 -31.92 5.51 -18.65
CA SER A 145 -31.56 4.34 -19.44
C SER A 145 -30.87 3.25 -18.62
N PHE A 146 -29.96 3.63 -17.72
CA PHE A 146 -29.30 2.71 -16.79
C PHE A 146 -30.31 2.06 -15.84
N LYS A 147 -31.19 2.87 -15.23
CA LYS A 147 -32.23 2.40 -14.31
C LYS A 147 -33.15 1.39 -14.98
N GLN A 148 -33.60 1.64 -16.22
CA GLN A 148 -34.43 0.71 -16.97
C GLN A 148 -33.72 -0.64 -17.22
N ARG A 149 -32.46 -0.62 -17.66
CA ARG A 149 -31.67 -1.84 -17.91
C ARG A 149 -31.43 -2.64 -16.63
N PHE A 150 -31.12 -1.97 -15.53
CA PHE A 150 -30.93 -2.60 -14.23
C PHE A 150 -32.25 -3.22 -13.72
N CYS A 151 -33.37 -2.50 -13.82
CA CYS A 151 -34.68 -3.03 -13.41
C CYS A 151 -35.11 -4.25 -14.23
N SER A 152 -34.84 -4.28 -15.54
CA SER A 152 -35.12 -5.46 -16.38
C SER A 152 -34.30 -6.67 -15.93
N LEU A 153 -33.01 -6.45 -15.62
CA LEU A 153 -32.08 -7.51 -15.21
C LEU A 153 -32.44 -8.13 -13.85
N VAL A 154 -32.98 -7.32 -12.93
CA VAL A 154 -33.45 -7.79 -11.62
C VAL A 154 -34.81 -8.50 -11.70
N ARG A 155 -35.66 -8.17 -12.69
CA ARG A 155 -37.01 -8.73 -12.82
C ARG A 155 -37.06 -10.06 -13.57
N ASP A 156 -36.06 -10.36 -14.40
CA ASP A 156 -35.97 -11.61 -15.18
C ASP A 156 -35.07 -12.69 -14.50
N ASN A 157 -34.93 -12.65 -13.16
CA ASN A 157 -34.30 -13.68 -12.33
C ASN A 157 -35.26 -14.22 -11.26
#